data_AF-A0A969D062-F1
#
_entry.id   AF-A0A969D062-F1
#
_cell.length_a   1.000
_cell.length_b   1.000
_cell.length_c   1.000
_cell.angle_alpha   90.00
_cell.angle_beta   90.00
_cell.angle_gamma   90.00
#
_symmetry.space_group_name_H-M   'P 1'
#
loop_
_entity.id
_entity.type
_entity.pdbx_description
1 polymer ?
#
loop_
_entity_poly.entity_id
_entity_poly.type
_entity_poly.pdbx_seq_one_letter_code
_entity_poly.pdbx_strand_id
1 'polypeptide(L)' 'MAATADRLVRLSLERLAYFKVPGWVIFLPSLPTTYSQKLRKSAIFGDADPRQHPSAFDLRAVKQARGRA' A
#
# COMPACT_ATOMS: atom_id res chain seq x y z
N MET A 1 1.18 -10.63 8.12
CA MET A 1 1.15 -9.35 7.37
C MET A 1 -0.19 -9.10 6.65
N ALA A 2 -0.84 -10.12 6.07
CA ALA A 2 -2.13 -9.97 5.40
C ALA A 2 -3.23 -9.29 6.25
N ALA A 3 -3.42 -9.73 7.51
CA ALA A 3 -4.39 -9.13 8.43
C ALA A 3 -4.11 -7.64 8.73
N THR A 4 -2.83 -7.27 8.85
CA THR A 4 -2.42 -5.86 9.02
C THR A 4 -2.74 -5.04 7.77
N ALA A 5 -2.50 -5.61 6.58
CA ALA A 5 -2.79 -4.96 5.30
C ALA A 5 -4.30 -4.65 5.15
N ASP A 6 -5.15 -5.65 5.43
CA ASP A 6 -6.62 -5.49 5.43
C ASP A 6 -7.06 -4.41 6.44
N ARG A 7 -6.52 -4.43 7.66
CA ARG A 7 -6.84 -3.42 8.69
C ARG A 7 -6.47 -2.00 8.26
N LEU A 8 -5.32 -1.80 7.61
CA LEU A 8 -4.91 -0.49 7.10
C LEU A 8 -5.88 0.06 6.05
N VAL A 9 -6.35 -0.80 5.14
CA VAL A 9 -7.33 -0.41 4.11
C VAL A 9 -8.68 -0.10 4.73
N ARG A 10 -9.16 -0.90 5.68
CA ARG A 10 -10.43 -0.64 6.39
C ARG A 10 -10.39 0.67 7.18
N LEU A 11 -9.31 0.91 7.91
CA LEU A 11 -9.11 2.17 8.63
C LEU A 11 -9.10 3.38 7.69
N SER A 12 -8.52 3.21 6.50
CA SER A 12 -8.47 4.23 5.46
C SER A 12 -9.86 4.50 4.86
N LEU A 13 -10.67 3.47 4.65
CA LEU A 13 -12.06 3.60 4.17
C LEU A 13 -12.95 4.39 5.15
N GLU A 14 -12.68 4.32 6.44
CA GLU A 14 -13.42 5.06 7.46
C GLU A 14 -13.07 6.55 7.51
N ARG A 15 -11.90 6.95 7.00
CA ARG A 15 -11.30 8.28 7.24
C ARG A 15 -11.00 9.07 5.98
N LEU A 16 -10.90 8.40 4.84
CA LEU A 16 -10.53 8.98 3.57
C LEU A 16 -11.63 8.77 2.55
N ALA A 17 -11.77 9.72 1.62
CA ALA A 17 -12.61 9.52 0.45
C ALA A 17 -12.14 8.28 -0.33
N TYR A 18 -13.10 7.53 -0.89
CA TYR A 18 -12.86 6.24 -1.56
C TYR A 18 -11.68 6.24 -2.54
N PHE A 19 -11.54 7.29 -3.36
CA PHE A 19 -10.48 7.39 -4.36
C PHE A 19 -9.07 7.54 -3.76
N LYS A 20 -8.95 7.95 -2.49
CA LYS A 20 -7.67 8.04 -1.76
C LYS A 20 -7.27 6.73 -1.07
N VAL A 21 -8.18 5.76 -0.97
CA VAL A 21 -7.90 4.48 -0.30
C VAL A 21 -6.99 3.62 -1.19
N PRO A 22 -5.92 3.01 -0.64
CA PRO A 22 -5.05 2.14 -1.42
C PRO A 22 -5.75 0.83 -1.81
N GLY A 23 -5.52 0.37 -3.04
CA GLY A 23 -5.93 -0.97 -3.50
C GLY A 23 -4.85 -2.04 -3.27
N TRP A 24 -3.63 -1.64 -2.95
CA TRP A 24 -2.49 -2.51 -2.73
C TRP A 24 -1.71 -2.03 -1.52
N VAL A 25 -1.17 -2.97 -0.75
CA VAL A 25 -0.24 -2.68 0.36
C VAL A 25 0.95 -3.61 0.21
N ILE A 26 2.16 -3.06 0.31
CA ILE A 26 3.41 -3.82 0.22
C ILE A 26 4.22 -3.50 1.47
N PHE A 27 4.70 -4.52 2.16
CA PHE A 27 5.63 -4.36 3.27
C PHE A 27 7.04 -4.69 2.81
N LEU A 28 7.94 -3.72 2.97
CA LEU A 28 9.36 -3.85 2.66
C LEU A 28 10.15 -3.89 3.98
N PRO A 29 11.26 -4.64 4.05
CA PRO A 29 12.11 -4.70 5.24
C PRO A 29 12.77 -3.35 5.54
N SER A 30 12.97 -2.51 4.53
CA SER A 30 13.53 -1.17 4.66
C SER A 30 13.02 -0.24 3.57
N LEU A 31 13.12 1.06 3.81
CA LEU A 31 12.86 2.09 2.81
C LEU A 31 14.19 2.73 2.39
N PRO A 32 14.40 2.96 1.09
CA PRO A 32 15.61 3.62 0.63
C PRO A 32 15.55 5.10 1.03
N THR A 33 16.54 5.55 1.80
CA THR A 33 16.64 6.95 2.22
C THR A 33 17.94 7.59 1.76
N THR A 34 17.96 8.93 1.73
CA THR A 34 19.19 9.71 1.62
C THR A 34 19.94 9.70 2.95
N TYR A 35 21.14 10.30 2.96
CA TYR A 35 21.88 10.60 4.19
C TYR A 35 21.04 11.35 5.24
N SER A 36 20.19 12.28 4.79
CA SER A 36 19.25 13.04 5.64
C SER A 36 17.90 12.36 5.89
N GLN A 37 17.83 11.02 5.75
CA GLN A 37 16.61 10.21 5.95
C GLN A 37 15.43 10.55 5.02
N LYS A 38 15.63 11.30 3.94
CA LYS A 38 14.56 11.58 2.97
C LYS A 38 14.30 10.33 2.12
N LEU A 39 13.03 10.00 1.93
CA LEU A 39 12.63 8.85 1.11
C LEU A 39 13.03 9.03 -0.37
N ARG A 40 13.76 8.07 -0.91
CA ARG A 40 14.11 8.00 -2.34
C ARG A 40 13.05 7.20 -3.10
N LYS A 41 11.94 7.85 -3.45
CA LYS A 41 10.75 7.19 -4.04
C LYS A 41 11.05 6.34 -5.27
N SER A 42 11.90 6.81 -6.20
CA SER A 42 12.26 6.06 -7.40
C SER A 42 13.03 4.78 -7.12
N ALA A 43 13.73 4.70 -5.98
CA ALA A 43 14.52 3.53 -5.61
C ALA A 43 13.71 2.45 -4.87
N ILE A 44 12.45 2.71 -4.49
CA ILE A 44 11.66 1.76 -3.70
C ILE A 44 11.45 0.46 -4.49
N PHE A 45 11.15 0.58 -5.77
CA PHE A 45 10.92 -0.56 -6.67
C PHE A 45 11.78 -0.51 -7.94
N GLY A 46 12.51 0.58 -8.19
CA GLY A 46 13.25 0.77 -9.44
C GLY A 46 12.31 0.69 -10.64
N ASP A 47 12.68 -0.11 -11.64
CA ASP A 47 11.88 -0.35 -12.85
C ASP A 47 10.93 -1.56 -12.72
N ALA A 48 10.94 -2.26 -11.58
CA ALA A 48 10.09 -3.43 -11.37
C ALA A 48 8.64 -3.04 -11.08
N ASP A 49 7.70 -3.88 -11.52
CA ASP A 49 6.29 -3.71 -11.17
C ASP A 49 6.05 -4.06 -9.68
N PRO A 50 5.65 -3.09 -8.84
CA PRO A 50 5.43 -3.33 -7.42
C PRO A 50 4.32 -4.37 -7.16
N ARG A 51 3.39 -4.54 -8.10
CA ARG A 51 2.26 -5.49 -7.99
C ARG A 51 2.72 -6.95 -8.05
N GLN A 52 3.90 -7.21 -8.62
CA GLN A 52 4.49 -8.54 -8.71
C GLN A 52 5.41 -8.87 -7.52
N HIS A 53 5.58 -7.94 -6.58
CA HIS A 53 6.40 -8.17 -5.41
C HIS A 53 5.81 -9.29 -4.53
N PRO A 54 6.61 -10.24 -4.02
CA PRO A 54 6.09 -11.37 -3.22
C PRO A 54 5.31 -10.96 -1.97
N SER A 55 5.66 -9.80 -1.39
CA SER A 55 4.97 -9.21 -0.23
C SER A 55 3.83 -8.25 -0.59
N ALA A 56 3.39 -8.22 -1.86
CA ALA A 56 2.28 -7.38 -2.28
C ALA A 56 0.94 -8.03 -1.92
N PHE A 57 0.09 -7.27 -1.22
CA PHE A 57 -1.27 -7.67 -0.89
C PHE A 57 -2.25 -6.93 -1.80
N ASP A 58 -2.99 -7.68 -2.62
CA ASP A 58 -4.11 -7.16 -3.41
C ASP A 58 -5.34 -7.00 -2.51
N LEU A 59 -5.77 -5.75 -2.32
CA LEU A 59 -6.87 -5.38 -1.43
C LEU A 59 -7.96 -4.62 -2.20
N ARG A 60 -7.93 -4.67 -3.54
CA ARG A 60 -8.93 -3.99 -4.39
C ARG A 60 -10.35 -4.47 -4.09
N ALA A 61 -10.53 -5.76 -3.81
CA ALA A 61 -11.82 -6.32 -3.42
C ALA A 61 -12.34 -5.72 -2.10
N VAL A 62 -11.46 -5.57 -1.10
CA VAL A 62 -11.80 -4.95 0.20
C VAL A 62 -12.20 -3.49 0.00
N LYS A 63 -11.42 -2.75 -0.79
CA LYS A 63 -11.72 -1.36 -1.17
C LYS A 63 -13.09 -1.26 -1.84
N GLN A 64 -13.34 -2.07 -2.87
CA GLN A 64 -14.59 -2.03 -3.66
C GLN A 64 -15.82 -2.41 -2.85
N ALA A 65 -15.73 -3.41 -1.96
CA ALA A 65 -16.87 -3.88 -1.18
C ALA A 65 -17.46 -2.79 -0.27
N ARG A 66 -16.63 -1.89 0.29
CA ARG A 66 -17.09 -0.77 1.13
C ARG A 66 -17.30 0.54 0.38
N GLY A 67 -16.61 0.78 -0.73
CA GLY A 67 -16.78 2.00 -1.52
C GLY A 67 -18.09 2.12 -2.29
N ARG A 68 -18.89 1.05 -2.32
CA ARG A 68 -20.22 1.02 -2.93
C ARG A 68 -21.36 1.21 -1.92
N ALA A 69 -21.04 1.38 -0.64
CA ALA A 69 -22.01 1.69 0.42
C ALA A 69 -22.30 3.20 0.46
#